data_AF-A0A969C4R0-F1
#
_entry.id   AF-A0A969C4R0-F1
#
_cell.length_a   1.000
_cell.length_b   1.000
_cell.length_c   1.000
_cell.angle_alpha   90.00
_cell.angle_beta   90.00
_cell.angle_gamma   90.00
#
_symmetry.space_group_name_H-M   'P 1'
#
loop_
_entity.id
_entity.type
_entity.pdbx_description
1 polymer ?
#
loop_
_entity_poly.entity_id
_entity_poly.type
_entity_poly.pdbx_seq_one_letter_code
_entity_poly.pdbx_strand_id
1 'polypeptide(L)'
;MKLSPTEIFNNKKIFFIGGTGFVGKVTLSLLLHNFPNISRVYATVRARDKNESLNRFWNSVVTSPTFDPLREKYGDKFEDFIREKVVPVNGDVGNEHLGMDEAEAS
;
A
#
# COMPACT_ATOMS: atom_id res chain seq x y z
N MET A 1 14.78 -9.24 -24.60
CA MET A 1 14.85 -8.48 -23.34
C MET A 1 14.26 -9.35 -22.25
N LYS A 2 15.02 -9.67 -21.18
CA LYS A 2 14.48 -10.44 -20.05
C LYS A 2 14.07 -9.44 -18.97
N LEU A 3 12.78 -9.35 -18.69
CA LEU A 3 12.26 -8.49 -17.62
C LEU A 3 12.30 -9.26 -16.30
N SER A 4 12.97 -8.71 -15.29
CA SER A 4 12.97 -9.24 -13.92
C SER A 4 12.11 -8.35 -13.04
N PRO A 5 10.95 -8.83 -12.53
CA PRO A 5 10.13 -8.06 -11.61
C PRO A 5 10.91 -7.58 -10.37
N THR A 6 11.82 -8.41 -9.86
CA THR A 6 12.66 -8.07 -8.71
C THR A 6 13.56 -6.86 -9.00
N GLU A 7 14.19 -6.81 -10.17
CA GLU A 7 15.02 -5.67 -10.57
C GLU A 7 14.17 -4.43 -10.85
N ILE A 8 12.99 -4.61 -11.46
CA ILE A 8 12.06 -3.52 -11.77
C ILE A 8 11.56 -2.83 -10.51
N PHE A 9 11.20 -3.61 -9.48
CA PHE A 9 10.62 -3.08 -8.23
C PHE A 9 11.67 -2.68 -7.18
N ASN A 10 12.94 -3.03 -7.38
CA ASN A 10 14.01 -2.70 -6.44
C ASN A 10 14.09 -1.17 -6.22
N ASN A 11 14.03 -0.74 -4.96
CA ASN A 11 14.08 0.65 -4.53
C ASN A 11 13.02 1.57 -5.16
N LYS A 12 11.95 1.02 -5.76
CA LYS A 12 10.88 1.83 -6.34
C LYS A 12 9.95 2.38 -5.28
N LYS A 13 9.43 3.58 -5.56
CA LYS A 13 8.26 4.14 -4.90
C LYS A 13 7.06 3.88 -5.81
N ILE A 14 5.98 3.34 -5.26
CA ILE A 14 4.81 2.92 -6.01
C ILE A 14 3.61 3.67 -5.49
N PHE A 15 2.84 4.28 -6.38
CA PHE A 15 1.52 4.79 -6.06
C PHE A 15 0.49 3.72 -6.39
N PHE A 16 -0.33 3.32 -5.42
CA PHE A 16 -1.17 2.14 -5.50
C PHE A 16 -2.64 2.47 -5.21
N ILE A 17 -3.48 2.35 -6.22
CA ILE A 17 -4.91 2.63 -6.15
C ILE A 17 -5.71 1.32 -6.07
N GLY A 18 -6.81 1.33 -5.32
CA GLY A 18 -7.72 0.19 -5.23
C GLY A 18 -7.34 -0.85 -4.17
N GLY A 19 -6.39 -0.54 -3.27
CA GLY A 19 -5.92 -1.45 -2.22
C GLY A 19 -6.96 -1.87 -1.18
N THR A 20 -8.13 -1.23 -1.14
CA THR A 20 -9.25 -1.65 -0.28
C THR A 20 -10.10 -2.77 -0.88
N GLY A 21 -10.03 -2.99 -2.20
CA GLY A 21 -10.75 -4.08 -2.88
C GLY A 21 -10.10 -5.45 -2.62
N PHE A 22 -10.83 -6.53 -2.87
CA PHE A 22 -10.32 -7.90 -2.65
C PHE A 22 -8.99 -8.15 -3.39
N VAL A 23 -8.98 -7.97 -4.72
CA VAL A 23 -7.78 -8.15 -5.54
C VAL A 23 -6.68 -7.18 -5.12
N GLY A 24 -7.02 -5.93 -4.79
CA GLY A 24 -6.06 -4.93 -4.34
C GLY A 24 -5.31 -5.33 -3.06
N LYS A 25 -6.01 -5.92 -2.08
CA LYS A 25 -5.37 -6.45 -0.85
C LYS A 25 -4.40 -7.58 -1.16
N VAL A 26 -4.82 -8.54 -2.02
CA VAL A 26 -3.97 -9.64 -2.46
C VAL A 26 -2.73 -9.11 -3.18
N THR A 27 -2.90 -8.18 -4.12
CA THR A 27 -1.79 -7.58 -4.88
C THR A 27 -0.83 -6.83 -3.96
N LEU A 28 -1.32 -6.03 -3.02
CA LEU A 28 -0.47 -5.31 -2.07
C LEU A 28 0.34 -6.27 -1.20
N SER A 29 -0.30 -7.32 -0.67
CA SER A 29 0.38 -8.35 0.12
C SER A 29 1.46 -9.07 -0.71
N LEU A 30 1.14 -9.52 -1.92
CA LEU A 30 2.09 -10.19 -2.82
C LEU A 30 3.27 -9.28 -3.20
N LEU A 31 2.99 -8.00 -3.46
CA LEU A 31 4.01 -7.00 -3.81
C LEU A 31 5.01 -6.86 -2.66
N LEU A 32 4.53 -6.68 -1.44
CA LEU A 32 5.36 -6.53 -0.24
C LEU A 32 6.10 -7.84 0.14
N HIS A 33 5.47 -8.99 -0.07
CA HIS A 33 6.03 -10.28 0.27
C HIS A 33 7.16 -10.68 -0.68
N ASN A 34 6.93 -10.54 -2.00
CA ASN A 34 7.84 -11.00 -3.05
C ASN A 34 8.93 -9.97 -3.39
N PHE A 35 8.69 -8.68 -3.14
CA PHE A 35 9.62 -7.60 -3.46
C PHE A 35 9.91 -6.73 -2.22
N PRO A 36 10.55 -7.29 -1.17
CA PRO A 36 10.78 -6.57 0.09
C PRO A 36 11.70 -5.34 -0.06
N ASN A 37 12.47 -5.25 -1.15
CA ASN A 37 13.34 -4.12 -1.46
C ASN A 37 12.61 -2.95 -2.12
N ILE A 38 11.28 -3.00 -2.29
CA ILE A 38 10.50 -1.81 -2.61
C ILE A 38 10.76 -0.76 -1.53
N SER A 39 10.95 0.49 -1.97
CA SER A 39 11.22 1.59 -1.05
C SER A 39 9.96 1.95 -0.29
N ARG A 40 8.87 2.25 -1.00
CA ARG A 40 7.60 2.69 -0.39
C ARG A 40 6.42 2.49 -1.31
N VAL A 41 5.26 2.17 -0.75
CA VAL A 41 3.97 2.10 -1.43
C VAL A 41 3.05 3.16 -0.83
N TYR A 42 2.54 4.07 -1.66
CA TYR A 42 1.52 5.04 -1.31
C TYR A 42 0.16 4.48 -1.68
N ALA A 43 -0.56 3.93 -0.71
CA ALA A 43 -1.80 3.19 -0.94
C ALA A 43 -3.01 4.10 -0.73
N THR A 44 -3.76 4.38 -1.79
CA THR A 44 -4.92 5.29 -1.68
C THR A 44 -6.09 4.59 -1.00
N VAL A 45 -6.70 5.28 -0.04
CA VAL A 45 -7.89 4.85 0.66
C VAL A 45 -8.91 5.98 0.64
N ARG A 46 -9.99 5.79 -0.13
CA ARG A 46 -11.10 6.75 -0.18
C ARG A 46 -11.81 6.79 1.17
N ALA A 47 -11.89 7.98 1.77
CA ALA A 47 -12.59 8.27 3.01
C ALA A 47 -12.90 9.78 3.09
N ARG A 48 -13.64 10.23 4.11
CA ARG A 48 -14.00 11.66 4.27
C ARG A 48 -12.81 12.52 4.66
N ASP A 49 -11.87 11.96 5.42
CA ASP A 49 -10.67 12.67 5.85
C ASP A 49 -9.46 11.73 6.03
N LYS A 50 -8.29 12.32 6.32
CA LYS A 50 -7.03 11.59 6.48
C LYS A 50 -7.07 10.58 7.63
N ASN A 51 -7.71 10.91 8.76
CA ASN A 51 -7.81 10.00 9.91
C ASN A 51 -8.68 8.78 9.60
N GLU A 52 -9.82 8.98 8.95
CA GLU A 52 -10.70 7.89 8.52
C GLU A 52 -9.99 6.98 7.49
N SER A 53 -9.23 7.56 6.55
CA SER A 53 -8.47 6.77 5.57
C SER A 53 -7.39 5.90 6.24
N LEU A 54 -6.69 6.45 7.25
CA LEU A 54 -5.68 5.74 8.03
C LEU A 54 -6.31 4.60 8.84
N ASN A 55 -7.40 4.88 9.54
CA ASN A 55 -8.14 3.87 10.30
C ASN A 55 -8.66 2.75 9.41
N ARG A 56 -9.22 3.08 8.24
CA ARG A 56 -9.71 2.10 7.27
C ARG A 56 -8.57 1.23 6.72
N PHE A 57 -7.40 1.80 6.48
CA PHE A 57 -6.23 1.02 6.07
C PHE A 57 -5.86 -0.01 7.14
N TRP A 58 -5.65 0.42 8.38
CA TRP A 58 -5.21 -0.50 9.45
C TRP A 58 -6.28 -1.53 9.82
N ASN A 59 -7.56 -1.12 9.89
CA ASN A 59 -8.63 -1.99 10.39
C ASN A 59 -9.30 -2.85 9.31
N SER A 60 -9.13 -2.54 8.02
CA SER A 60 -9.79 -3.28 6.93
C SER A 60 -8.85 -3.82 5.86
N VAL A 61 -7.71 -3.17 5.61
CA VAL A 61 -6.72 -3.64 4.63
C VAL A 61 -5.73 -4.55 5.33
N VAL A 62 -5.02 -4.04 6.34
CA VAL A 62 -3.95 -4.77 7.01
C VAL A 62 -4.49 -6.01 7.69
N THR A 63 -5.60 -5.93 8.43
CA THR A 63 -6.28 -7.08 9.12
C THR A 63 -6.78 -8.20 8.21
N SER A 64 -6.74 -8.03 6.88
CA SER A 64 -7.18 -9.07 5.96
C SER A 64 -6.32 -10.34 6.08
N PRO A 65 -6.91 -11.55 5.93
CA PRO A 65 -6.15 -12.81 5.85
C PRO A 65 -5.14 -12.84 4.70
N THR A 66 -5.31 -11.99 3.69
CA THR A 66 -4.35 -11.85 2.59
C THR A 66 -2.95 -11.41 3.07
N PHE A 67 -2.84 -10.80 4.25
CA PHE A 67 -1.58 -10.40 4.88
C PHE A 67 -1.00 -11.47 5.81
N ASP A 68 -1.66 -12.62 6.00
CA ASP A 68 -1.16 -13.70 6.88
C ASP A 68 0.25 -14.18 6.49
N PRO A 69 0.61 -14.34 5.20
CA PRO A 69 1.99 -14.70 4.82
C PRO A 69 3.03 -13.66 5.28
N LEU A 70 2.66 -12.37 5.33
CA LEU A 70 3.54 -11.32 5.85
C LEU A 70 3.60 -11.37 7.38
N ARG A 71 2.49 -11.67 8.07
CA ARG A 71 2.49 -11.86 9.53
C ARG A 71 3.36 -13.04 9.93
N GLU A 72 3.24 -14.17 9.26
CA GLU A 72 4.06 -15.37 9.50
C GLU A 72 5.55 -15.07 9.25
N LYS A 73 5.86 -14.31 8.20
CA LYS A 73 7.23 -13.94 7.83
C LYS A 73 7.90 -12.97 8.81
N TYR A 74 7.16 -11.97 9.31
CA TYR A 74 7.73 -10.89 10.12
C TYR A 74 7.41 -10.98 11.62
N GLY A 75 6.45 -11.81 12.02
CA GLY A 75 6.02 -11.98 13.41
C GLY A 75 5.68 -10.64 14.07
N ASP A 76 6.25 -10.38 15.24
CA ASP A 76 6.06 -9.15 16.01
C ASP A 76 6.49 -7.88 15.25
N LYS A 77 7.34 -8.01 14.22
CA LYS A 77 7.80 -6.88 13.38
C LYS A 77 6.86 -6.58 12.21
N PHE A 78 5.75 -7.31 12.07
CA PHE A 78 4.83 -7.15 10.94
C PHE A 78 4.29 -5.72 10.83
N GLU A 79 3.80 -5.14 11.93
CA GLU A 79 3.27 -3.77 11.89
C GLU A 79 4.36 -2.74 11.54
N ASP A 80 5.55 -2.87 12.12
CA ASP A 80 6.69 -1.99 11.82
C ASP A 80 7.08 -2.06 10.36
N PHE A 81 7.12 -3.28 9.79
CA PHE A 81 7.36 -3.48 8.37
C PHE A 81 6.29 -2.80 7.51
N ILE A 82 5.00 -2.91 7.86
CA ILE A 82 3.94 -2.22 7.12
C ILE A 82 4.08 -0.70 7.25
N ARG A 83 4.40 -0.16 8.44
CA ARG A 83 4.63 1.29 8.66
C ARG A 83 5.83 1.81 7.86
N GLU A 84 6.88 1.01 7.73
CA GLU A 84 8.05 1.35 6.92
C GLU A 84 7.69 1.42 5.42
N LYS A 85 7.00 0.38 4.94
CA LYS A 85 6.76 0.15 3.51
C LYS A 85 5.53 0.83 2.95
N VAL A 86 4.49 1.09 3.75
CA VAL A 86 3.20 1.58 3.24
C VAL A 86 2.80 2.88 3.91
N VAL A 87 2.47 3.86 3.09
CA VAL A 87 1.86 5.13 3.50
C VAL A 87 0.43 5.16 2.97
N PRO A 88 -0.58 5.10 3.84
CA PRO A 88 -1.97 5.30 3.43
C PRO A 88 -2.18 6.75 3.02
N VAL A 89 -2.84 6.97 1.89
CA VAL A 89 -3.13 8.30 1.37
C VAL A 89 -4.63 8.44 1.18
N ASN A 90 -5.25 9.49 1.73
CA ASN A 90 -6.64 9.78 1.41
C ASN A 90 -6.72 10.23 -0.06
N GLY A 91 -7.61 9.62 -0.84
CA GLY A 91 -7.87 10.08 -2.20
C GLY A 91 -9.06 9.40 -2.87
N ASP A 92 -9.64 10.09 -3.84
CA ASP A 92 -10.79 9.64 -4.62
C ASP A 92 -10.53 9.84 -6.12
N VAL A 93 -10.58 8.75 -6.89
CA VAL A 93 -10.38 8.76 -8.35
C VAL A 93 -11.40 9.59 -9.13
N GLY A 94 -12.53 9.94 -8.51
CA GLY A 94 -13.50 10.86 -9.10
C GLY A 94 -13.06 12.33 -9.08
N ASN A 95 -12.01 12.68 -8.33
CA ASN A 95 -11.53 14.05 -8.19
C ASN A 95 -10.23 14.26 -8.98
N GLU A 96 -10.02 15.50 -9.42
CA GLU A 96 -8.73 15.94 -9.95
C GLU A 96 -7.63 15.74 -8.88
N HIS A 97 -6.45 15.27 -9.30
CA HIS A 97 -5.35 14.89 -8.41
C HIS A 97 -5.75 13.96 -7.25
N LEU A 98 -6.82 13.19 -7.41
CA LEU A 98 -7.40 12.35 -6.36
C LEU A 98 -7.91 13.12 -5.13
N GLY A 99 -8.11 14.43 -5.25
CA GLY A 99 -8.49 15.32 -4.15
C GLY A 99 -7.31 15.85 -3.33
N MET A 100 -6.07 15.68 -3.82
CA MET A 100 -4.85 16.27 -3.25
C MET A 100 -4.61 17.67 -3.80
N ASP A 101 -3.91 18.51 -3.05
CA ASP A 101 -3.36 19.75 -3.60
C ASP A 101 -2.15 19.47 -4.52
N GLU A 102 -1.70 20.49 -5.26
CA GLU A 102 -0.57 20.34 -6.19
C GLU A 102 0.73 19.91 -5.49
N ALA A 103 0.96 20.36 -4.25
CA ALA A 103 2.17 20.04 -3.52
C ALA A 103 2.18 18.60 -3.00
N GLU A 104 1.00 18.07 -2.65
CA GLU A 104 0.81 16.66 -2.28
C GLU A 104 0.86 15.74 -3.51
N ALA A 105 0.45 16.23 -4.69
CA ALA A 105 0.40 15.47 -5.93
C ALA A 105 1.74 15.43 -6.71
N SER A 106 2.68 16.34 -6.44
CA SER A 106 4.00 16.45 -7.10
C SER A 106 5.05 15.49 -6.51
#